data_AF-A0A9D0VZ67-F1
#
_entry.id   AF-A0A9D0VZ67-F1
#
_cell.length_a   1.000
_cell.length_b   1.000
_cell.length_c   1.000
_cell.angle_alpha   90.00
_cell.angle_beta   90.00
_cell.angle_gamma   90.00
#
_symmetry.space_group_name_H-M   'P 1'
#
loop_
_entity.id
_entity.type
_entity.pdbx_description
1 polymer ?
#
loop_
_entity_poly.entity_id
_entity_poly.type
_entity_poly.pdbx_seq_one_letter_code
_entity_poly.pdbx_strand_id
1 'polypeptide(L)'
;GDTAVLMATLGKACGTFGAFVAGGEALVETLIQEARTYIYTTAPPPALAWATRTALRLLAAADERRAALAALVERFRAGAAQLGLPLMESSTPIQPLLTGSAARALACSEALRARGLLVTAIRPPTVPEGSARLRITFSAQHEADHVDRLLDALGDVLGQSDEPAGR
;
A
#
# COMPACT_ATOMS: atom_id res chain seq x y z
N GLY A 1 -18.61 -19.03 21.02
CA GLY A 1 -17.15 -18.79 20.88
C GLY A 1 -16.99 -17.57 20.03
N ASP A 2 -16.21 -16.59 20.50
CA ASP A 2 -16.11 -15.22 19.96
C ASP A 2 -16.19 -15.14 18.44
N THR A 3 -17.31 -14.61 17.95
CA THR A 3 -17.56 -14.47 16.52
C THR A 3 -16.79 -13.27 16.00
N ALA A 4 -15.53 -13.48 15.63
CA ALA A 4 -14.73 -12.47 14.95
C ALA A 4 -15.44 -12.01 13.66
N VAL A 5 -15.71 -10.70 13.56
CA VAL A 5 -16.17 -10.08 12.32
C VAL A 5 -14.96 -9.69 11.50
N LEU A 6 -14.82 -10.28 10.32
CA LEU A 6 -13.80 -9.90 9.36
C LEU A 6 -14.43 -9.05 8.27
N MET A 7 -13.89 -7.84 8.07
CA MET A 7 -14.28 -6.98 6.97
C MET A 7 -13.04 -6.63 6.14
N ALA A 8 -13.16 -6.72 4.83
CA ALA A 8 -12.08 -6.31 3.94
C ALA A 8 -12.60 -5.83 2.58
N THR A 9 -11.78 -5.01 1.92
CA THR A 9 -12.02 -4.59 0.53
C THR A 9 -11.42 -5.60 -0.45
N LEU A 10 -12.11 -5.79 -1.57
CA LEU A 10 -11.65 -6.58 -2.70
C LEU A 10 -10.82 -5.74 -3.70
N GLY A 11 -10.73 -4.42 -3.51
CA GLY A 11 -10.02 -3.50 -4.40
C GLY A 11 -8.50 -3.38 -4.17
N LYS A 12 -7.93 -4.18 -3.26
CA LYS A 12 -6.48 -4.17 -2.96
C LYS A 12 -5.82 -5.41 -3.56
N ALA A 13 -5.33 -6.33 -2.73
CA ALA A 13 -4.63 -7.54 -3.16
C ALA A 13 -5.48 -8.45 -4.06
N CYS A 14 -6.81 -8.42 -3.92
CA CYS A 14 -7.73 -9.20 -4.76
C CYS A 14 -7.87 -8.61 -6.17
N GLY A 15 -7.52 -7.34 -6.38
CA GLY A 15 -7.48 -6.72 -7.71
C GLY A 15 -8.84 -6.61 -8.40
N THR A 16 -9.94 -6.73 -7.65
CA THR A 16 -11.31 -6.57 -8.16
C THR A 16 -11.98 -5.35 -7.55
N PHE A 17 -13.28 -5.40 -7.24
CA PHE A 17 -14.04 -4.28 -6.71
C PHE A 17 -15.04 -4.77 -5.66
N GLY A 18 -15.34 -3.91 -4.70
CA GLY A 18 -16.28 -4.18 -3.61
C GLY A 18 -15.59 -4.46 -2.28
N ALA A 19 -16.38 -4.98 -1.35
CA ALA A 19 -15.95 -5.37 -0.01
C ALA A 19 -16.82 -6.54 0.47
N PHE A 20 -16.37 -7.22 1.52
CA PHE A 20 -17.14 -8.29 2.16
C PHE A 20 -17.11 -8.15 3.67
N VAL A 21 -18.10 -8.77 4.31
CA VAL A 21 -18.11 -9.07 5.75
C VAL A 21 -18.22 -10.59 5.88
N ALA A 22 -17.38 -11.17 6.73
CA ALA A 22 -17.40 -12.59 7.08
C ALA A 22 -17.49 -12.72 8.60
N GLY A 23 -18.23 -13.71 9.06
CA GLY A 23 -18.45 -13.99 10.48
C GLY A 23 -19.43 -15.15 10.63
N GLY A 24 -19.98 -15.30 11.82
CA GLY A 24 -20.98 -16.34 12.10
C GLY A 24 -22.28 -16.13 11.31
N GLU A 25 -22.99 -17.22 11.06
CA GLU A 25 -24.22 -17.24 10.26
C GLU A 25 -25.25 -16.22 10.74
N ALA A 26 -25.52 -16.16 12.05
CA ALA A 26 -26.46 -15.20 12.62
C ALA A 26 -26.10 -13.73 12.28
N LEU A 27 -24.81 -13.38 12.32
CA LEU A 27 -24.36 -12.04 11.93
C LEU A 27 -24.61 -11.77 10.44
N VAL A 28 -24.22 -12.71 9.59
CA VAL A 28 -24.35 -12.56 8.13
C VAL A 28 -25.83 -12.43 7.75
N GLU A 29 -26.69 -13.27 8.34
CA GLU A 29 -28.14 -13.24 8.09
C GLU A 29 -28.74 -11.91 8.57
N THR A 30 -28.40 -11.44 9.78
CA THR A 30 -28.84 -10.12 10.26
C THR A 30 -28.42 -9.01 9.30
N LEU A 31 -27.18 -9.03 8.78
CA LEU A 31 -26.72 -8.02 7.82
C LEU A 31 -27.48 -8.08 6.50
N ILE A 32 -27.82 -9.27 6.01
CA ILE A 32 -28.63 -9.45 4.79
C ILE A 32 -30.03 -8.85 4.99
N GLN A 33 -30.64 -9.06 6.16
CA GLN A 33 -32.01 -8.64 6.46
C GLN A 33 -32.14 -7.16 6.89
N GLU A 34 -31.11 -6.57 7.51
CA GLU A 34 -31.21 -5.25 8.13
C GLU A 34 -30.28 -4.19 7.52
N ALA A 35 -29.18 -4.57 6.87
CA ALA A 35 -28.21 -3.59 6.39
C ALA A 35 -28.74 -2.88 5.14
N ARG A 36 -29.18 -1.63 5.33
CA ARG A 36 -29.65 -0.76 4.22
C ARG A 36 -28.63 -0.64 3.08
N THR A 37 -27.35 -0.63 3.41
CA THR A 37 -26.25 -0.55 2.43
C THR A 37 -26.08 -1.82 1.58
N TYR A 38 -26.63 -2.96 2.02
CA TYR A 38 -26.71 -4.20 1.26
C TYR A 38 -28.06 -4.33 0.52
N ILE A 39 -29.16 -3.98 1.18
CA ILE A 39 -30.53 -4.12 0.63
C ILE A 39 -30.81 -3.12 -0.49
N TYR A 40 -30.40 -1.86 -0.31
CA TYR A 40 -30.74 -0.77 -1.23
C TYR A 40 -29.59 -0.43 -2.19
N THR A 41 -28.82 -1.44 -2.60
CA THR A 41 -27.77 -1.29 -3.61
C THR A 41 -27.93 -2.30 -4.74
N THR A 42 -27.28 -2.04 -5.87
CA THR A 42 -27.27 -2.97 -6.99
C THR A 42 -26.23 -4.06 -6.75
N ALA A 43 -26.59 -5.32 -6.99
CA ALA A 43 -25.67 -6.43 -6.90
C ALA A 43 -24.48 -6.26 -7.88
N PRO A 44 -23.27 -6.74 -7.52
CA PRO A 44 -22.12 -6.66 -8.42
C PRO A 44 -22.37 -7.46 -9.71
N PRO A 45 -21.83 -7.03 -10.86
CA PRO A 45 -21.97 -7.77 -12.12
C PRO A 45 -21.45 -9.22 -12.01
N PRO A 46 -22.09 -10.20 -12.69
CA PRO A 46 -21.66 -11.61 -12.64
C PRO A 46 -20.19 -11.83 -13.02
N ALA A 47 -19.69 -11.08 -14.01
CA ALA A 47 -18.29 -11.14 -14.41
C ALA A 47 -17.34 -10.72 -13.27
N LEU A 48 -17.72 -9.72 -12.48
CA LEU A 48 -16.95 -9.27 -11.32
C LEU A 48 -16.96 -10.31 -10.20
N ALA A 49 -18.10 -10.96 -9.97
CA ALA A 49 -18.20 -12.05 -8.99
C ALA A 49 -17.30 -13.23 -9.38
N TRP A 50 -17.27 -13.59 -10.66
CA TRP A 50 -16.39 -14.65 -11.17
C TRP A 50 -14.90 -14.29 -11.06
N ALA A 51 -14.53 -13.07 -11.46
CA ALA A 51 -13.16 -12.57 -11.32
C ALA A 51 -12.72 -12.57 -9.86
N THR A 52 -13.57 -12.11 -8.94
CA THR A 52 -13.30 -12.08 -7.50
C THR A 52 -13.12 -13.50 -6.94
N ARG A 53 -14.01 -14.43 -7.30
CA ARG A 53 -13.89 -15.84 -6.86
C ARG A 53 -12.57 -16.45 -7.33
N THR A 54 -12.14 -16.16 -8.55
CA THR A 54 -10.87 -16.63 -9.11
C THR A 54 -9.68 -15.99 -8.38
N ALA A 55 -9.70 -14.68 -8.16
CA ALA A 55 -8.66 -13.97 -7.43
C ALA A 55 -8.50 -14.49 -5.99
N LEU A 56 -9.59 -14.77 -5.27
CA LEU A 56 -9.55 -15.35 -3.93
C LEU A 56 -8.87 -16.73 -3.91
N ARG A 57 -9.12 -17.58 -4.92
CA ARG A 57 -8.43 -18.88 -5.06
C ARG A 57 -6.94 -18.71 -5.30
N LEU A 58 -6.56 -17.78 -6.17
CA LEU A 58 -5.15 -17.48 -6.43
C LEU A 58 -4.45 -16.95 -5.18
N LEU A 59 -5.11 -16.05 -4.43
CA LEU A 59 -4.59 -15.50 -3.18
C LEU A 59 -4.43 -16.57 -2.11
N ALA A 60 -5.36 -17.52 -1.98
CA ALA A 60 -5.23 -18.62 -1.04
C ALA A 60 -3.94 -19.41 -1.27
N ALA A 61 -3.57 -19.67 -2.54
CA ALA A 61 -2.37 -20.43 -2.93
C ALA A 61 -1.10 -19.57 -3.16
N ALA A 62 -1.09 -18.29 -2.75
CA ALA A 62 -0.02 -17.34 -3.11
C ALA A 62 1.16 -17.28 -2.12
N ASP A 63 1.52 -18.37 -1.45
CA ASP A 63 2.59 -18.36 -0.43
C ASP A 63 3.94 -17.93 -1.00
N GLU A 64 4.33 -18.44 -2.18
CA GLU A 64 5.57 -18.03 -2.85
C GLU A 64 5.58 -16.54 -3.20
N ARG A 65 4.45 -16.00 -3.67
CA ARG A 65 4.34 -14.56 -3.98
C ARG A 65 4.41 -13.71 -2.71
N ARG A 66 3.85 -14.19 -1.59
CA ARG A 66 3.98 -13.52 -0.28
C ARG A 66 5.43 -13.52 0.19
N ALA A 67 6.13 -14.65 0.08
CA ALA A 67 7.53 -14.76 0.44
C ALA A 67 8.43 -13.87 -0.41
N ALA A 68 8.22 -13.84 -1.74
CA ALA A 68 8.93 -12.95 -2.64
C ALA A 68 8.71 -11.47 -2.30
N LEU A 69 7.45 -11.07 -2.03
CA LEU A 69 7.13 -9.72 -1.60
C LEU A 69 7.82 -9.34 -0.28
N ALA A 70 7.83 -10.24 0.70
CA ALA A 70 8.55 -10.03 1.95
C ALA A 70 10.05 -9.84 1.73
N ALA A 71 10.67 -10.66 0.86
CA ALA A 71 12.08 -10.52 0.52
C ALA A 71 12.42 -9.17 -0.13
N LEU A 72 11.54 -8.65 -1.01
CA LEU A 72 11.70 -7.31 -1.60
C LEU A 72 11.63 -6.20 -0.55
N VAL A 73 10.70 -6.32 0.41
CA VAL A 73 10.58 -5.38 1.53
C VAL A 73 11.83 -5.39 2.40
N GLU A 74 12.35 -6.58 2.74
CA GLU A 74 13.58 -6.71 3.53
C GLU A 74 14.79 -6.13 2.80
N ARG A 75 14.93 -6.41 1.49
CA ARG A 75 15.98 -5.80 0.65
C ARG A 75 15.90 -4.27 0.68
N PHE A 76 14.71 -3.73 0.47
CA PHE A 76 14.48 -2.29 0.51
C PHE A 76 14.85 -1.69 1.87
N ARG A 77 14.38 -2.29 2.97
CA ARG A 77 14.67 -1.81 4.33
C ARG A 77 16.17 -1.85 4.64
N ALA A 78 16.86 -2.92 4.26
CA ALA A 78 18.31 -3.05 4.44
C ALA A 78 19.07 -1.98 3.65
N GLY A 79 18.76 -1.79 2.37
CA GLY A 79 19.41 -0.76 1.55
C GLY A 79 19.09 0.66 2.03
N ALA A 80 17.85 0.92 2.42
CA ALA A 80 17.45 2.21 2.97
C ALA A 80 18.19 2.54 4.28
N ALA A 81 18.41 1.54 5.14
CA ALA A 81 19.20 1.69 6.36
C ALA A 81 20.68 2.01 6.06
N GLN A 82 21.27 1.34 5.05
CA GLN A 82 22.65 1.63 4.60
C GLN A 82 22.79 3.06 4.07
N LEU A 83 21.76 3.56 3.38
CA LEU A 83 21.70 4.93 2.85
C LEU A 83 21.29 5.98 3.90
N GLY A 84 20.98 5.57 5.15
CA GLY A 84 20.52 6.48 6.20
C GLY A 84 19.17 7.13 5.91
N LEU A 85 18.31 6.50 5.09
CA LEU A 85 17.00 7.05 4.74
C LEU A 85 16.05 7.02 5.95
N PRO A 86 15.24 8.07 6.16
CA PRO A 86 14.34 8.19 7.30
C PRO A 86 13.06 7.33 7.15
N LEU A 87 13.21 6.01 7.12
CA LEU A 87 12.07 5.08 7.11
C LEU A 87 11.35 5.08 8.46
N MET A 88 10.01 5.05 8.41
CA MET A 88 9.21 4.78 9.60
C MET A 88 8.98 3.28 9.74
N GLU A 89 8.63 2.86 10.95
CA GLU A 89 8.42 1.45 11.23
C GLU A 89 7.23 0.87 10.44
N SER A 90 7.48 -0.26 9.74
CA SER A 90 6.46 -0.99 8.98
C SER A 90 6.93 -2.39 8.63
N SER A 91 6.16 -3.39 9.08
CA SER A 91 6.30 -4.80 8.69
C SER A 91 5.47 -5.18 7.46
N THR A 92 4.86 -4.21 6.78
CA THR A 92 3.93 -4.44 5.66
C THR A 92 4.58 -4.14 4.31
N PRO A 93 4.00 -4.56 3.17
CA PRO A 93 4.45 -4.12 1.85
C PRO A 93 4.42 -2.59 1.60
N ILE A 94 3.81 -1.83 2.52
CA ILE A 94 3.80 -0.37 2.50
C ILE A 94 4.94 0.15 3.36
N GLN A 95 5.91 0.81 2.75
CA GLN A 95 7.09 1.37 3.41
C GLN A 95 7.01 2.90 3.42
N PRO A 96 6.65 3.52 4.56
CA PRO A 96 6.61 4.97 4.70
C PRO A 96 8.00 5.57 4.90
N LEU A 97 8.35 6.60 4.13
CA LEU A 97 9.59 7.37 4.28
C LEU A 97 9.25 8.81 4.68
N LEU A 98 9.69 9.23 5.86
CA LEU A 98 9.37 10.54 6.43
C LEU A 98 10.10 11.66 5.69
N THR A 99 9.36 12.66 5.23
CA THR A 99 9.94 13.87 4.60
C THR A 99 9.68 15.14 5.42
N GLY A 100 8.85 15.06 6.46
CA GLY A 100 8.53 16.17 7.36
C GLY A 100 7.48 17.12 6.78
N SER A 101 7.82 17.88 5.73
CA SER A 101 6.94 18.88 5.14
C SER A 101 6.21 18.39 3.88
N ALA A 102 5.00 18.91 3.65
CA ALA A 102 4.21 18.60 2.46
C ALA A 102 4.92 19.04 1.17
N ALA A 103 5.59 20.19 1.20
CA ALA A 103 6.37 20.71 0.08
C ALA A 103 7.53 19.77 -0.29
N ARG A 104 8.31 19.31 0.71
CA ARG A 104 9.39 18.35 0.48
C ARG A 104 8.86 17.02 -0.05
N ALA A 105 7.76 16.50 0.53
CA ALA A 105 7.14 15.27 0.05
C ALA A 105 6.74 15.35 -1.44
N LEU A 106 6.13 16.47 -1.85
CA LEU A 106 5.72 16.71 -3.24
C LEU A 106 6.92 16.86 -4.16
N ALA A 107 7.92 17.64 -3.77
CA ALA A 107 9.15 17.82 -4.56
C ALA A 107 9.86 16.48 -4.79
N CYS A 108 10.02 15.66 -3.74
CA CYS A 108 10.60 14.34 -3.86
C CYS A 108 9.76 13.42 -4.77
N SER A 109 8.43 13.44 -4.60
CA SER A 109 7.50 12.66 -5.43
C SER A 109 7.61 13.01 -6.92
N GLU A 110 7.71 14.29 -7.27
CA GLU A 110 7.87 14.73 -8.66
C GLU A 110 9.27 14.42 -9.22
N ALA A 111 10.33 14.58 -8.41
CA ALA A 111 11.68 14.20 -8.82
C ALA A 111 11.81 12.70 -9.12
N LEU A 112 11.19 11.85 -8.28
CA LEU A 112 11.11 10.41 -8.53
C LEU A 112 10.29 10.10 -9.79
N ARG A 113 9.16 10.81 -9.98
CA ARG A 113 8.32 10.66 -11.18
C ARG A 113 9.08 11.00 -12.46
N ALA A 114 9.89 12.06 -12.46
CA ALA A 114 10.75 12.43 -13.58
C ALA A 114 11.77 11.33 -13.95
N ARG A 115 12.11 10.47 -12.98
CA ARG A 115 12.96 9.28 -13.16
C ARG A 115 12.17 8.00 -13.46
N GLY A 116 10.87 8.11 -13.73
CA GLY A 116 9.99 6.98 -14.03
C GLY A 116 9.56 6.16 -12.82
N LEU A 117 9.70 6.68 -11.59
CA LEU A 117 9.31 6.02 -10.35
C LEU A 117 8.07 6.70 -9.74
N LEU A 118 6.94 6.00 -9.73
CA LEU A 118 5.70 6.52 -9.17
C LEU A 118 5.62 6.22 -7.66
N VAL A 119 6.00 7.18 -6.83
CA VAL A 119 5.88 7.11 -5.37
C VAL A 119 4.98 8.24 -4.89
N THR A 120 3.95 7.94 -4.10
CA THR A 120 2.94 8.93 -3.71
C THR A 120 3.35 9.70 -2.46
N ALA A 121 3.30 11.04 -2.50
CA ALA A 121 3.36 11.88 -1.31
C ALA A 121 2.04 11.86 -0.52
N ILE A 122 2.11 11.51 0.77
CA ILE A 122 1.00 11.61 1.72
C ILE A 122 1.23 12.82 2.62
N ARG A 123 0.22 13.68 2.72
CA ARG A 123 0.29 15.00 3.37
C ARG A 123 -0.99 15.29 4.17
N PRO A 124 -1.01 16.33 5.02
CA PRO A 124 -2.25 16.77 5.67
C PRO A 124 -3.38 17.02 4.66
N PRO A 125 -4.66 16.74 5.02
CA PRO A 125 -5.12 16.30 6.35
C PRO A 125 -5.01 14.77 6.59
N THR A 126 -4.52 14.00 5.62
CA THR A 126 -4.42 12.52 5.74
C THR A 126 -3.43 12.08 6.81
N VAL A 127 -2.43 12.91 7.09
CA VAL A 127 -1.43 12.72 8.16
C VAL A 127 -1.27 14.03 8.95
N PRO A 128 -0.85 13.99 10.23
CA PRO A 128 -0.56 15.20 10.99
C PRO A 128 0.46 16.12 10.31
N GLU A 129 0.38 17.42 10.59
CA GLU A 129 1.40 18.39 10.17
C GLU A 129 2.80 17.97 10.66
N GLY A 130 3.83 18.27 9.87
CA GLY A 130 5.20 17.86 10.16
C GLY A 130 5.48 16.36 9.97
N SER A 131 4.49 15.54 9.58
CA SER A 131 4.63 14.10 9.34
C SER A 131 4.34 13.67 7.90
N ALA A 132 4.47 14.61 6.95
CA ALA A 132 4.37 14.30 5.53
C ALA A 132 5.43 13.27 5.14
N ARG A 133 5.07 12.36 4.24
CA ARG A 133 5.88 11.18 3.93
C ARG A 133 5.65 10.70 2.50
N LEU A 134 6.63 10.01 1.94
CA LEU A 134 6.43 9.18 0.75
C LEU A 134 5.84 7.84 1.18
N ARG A 135 4.85 7.35 0.43
CA ARG A 135 4.27 6.00 0.60
C ARG A 135 4.75 5.11 -0.54
N ILE A 136 5.74 4.28 -0.25
CA ILE A 136 6.25 3.27 -1.17
C ILE A 136 5.42 2.00 -0.94
N THR A 137 4.90 1.40 -2.01
CA THR A 137 4.09 0.18 -1.91
C THR A 137 4.63 -0.86 -2.88
N PHE A 138 5.16 -1.95 -2.33
CA PHE A 138 5.63 -3.07 -3.13
C PHE A 138 4.49 -4.02 -3.50
N SER A 139 4.69 -4.73 -4.60
CA SER A 139 3.85 -5.83 -5.06
C SER A 139 4.75 -6.99 -5.46
N ALA A 140 4.20 -8.21 -5.48
CA ALA A 140 4.94 -9.41 -5.89
C ALA A 140 5.35 -9.42 -7.38
N GLN A 141 5.02 -8.37 -8.14
CA GLN A 141 5.46 -8.17 -9.53
C GLN A 141 6.72 -7.30 -9.64
N HIS A 142 7.16 -6.68 -8.53
CA HIS A 142 8.44 -6.00 -8.52
C HIS A 142 9.58 -7.03 -8.50
N GLU A 143 10.73 -6.62 -9.00
CA GLU A 143 11.96 -7.41 -9.08
C GLU A 143 13.03 -6.72 -8.24
N ALA A 144 14.12 -7.42 -7.92
CA ALA A 144 15.20 -6.86 -7.11
C ALA A 144 15.78 -5.57 -7.73
N ASP A 145 15.95 -5.54 -9.05
CA ASP A 145 16.46 -4.38 -9.78
C ASP A 145 15.53 -3.15 -9.67
N HIS A 146 14.22 -3.36 -9.55
CA HIS A 146 13.27 -2.28 -9.29
C HIS A 146 13.48 -1.67 -7.90
N VAL A 147 13.82 -2.49 -6.90
CA VAL A 147 14.12 -2.04 -5.53
C VAL A 147 15.42 -1.25 -5.52
N ASP A 148 16.45 -1.75 -6.19
CA ASP A 148 17.77 -1.10 -6.23
C ASP A 148 17.69 0.25 -6.92
N ARG A 149 17.04 0.31 -8.09
CA ARG A 149 16.79 1.56 -8.80
C ARG A 149 16.02 2.57 -7.95
N LEU A 150 15.07 2.12 -7.13
CA LEU A 150 14.34 2.99 -6.22
C LEU A 150 15.25 3.52 -5.11
N LEU A 151 16.09 2.68 -4.52
CA LEU A 151 17.03 3.06 -3.46
C LEU A 151 18.02 4.11 -3.95
N ASP A 152 18.64 3.90 -5.12
CA ASP A 152 19.56 4.85 -5.74
C ASP A 152 18.87 6.21 -5.96
N ALA A 153 17.69 6.19 -6.56
CA ALA A 153 16.94 7.41 -6.82
C ALA A 153 16.53 8.14 -5.53
N LEU A 154 16.16 7.41 -4.46
CA LEU A 154 15.83 8.01 -3.17
C LEU A 154 17.05 8.65 -2.52
N GLY A 155 18.21 8.00 -2.57
CA GLY A 155 19.48 8.54 -2.08
C GLY A 155 19.79 9.89 -2.74
N ASP A 156 19.70 9.95 -4.07
CA ASP A 156 19.91 11.18 -4.83
C ASP A 156 18.91 12.29 -4.50
N VAL A 157 17.60 11.98 -4.50
CA VAL A 157 16.55 13.00 -4.27
C VAL A 157 16.64 13.58 -2.86
N LEU A 158 16.88 12.73 -1.86
CA LEU A 158 16.88 13.16 -0.46
C LEU A 158 18.19 13.84 -0.08
N GLY A 159 19.33 13.44 -0.68
CA GLY A 159 20.62 14.09 -0.48
C GLY A 159 20.71 15.50 -1.08
N GLN A 160 19.96 15.79 -2.16
CA GLN A 160 19.91 17.12 -2.79
C GLN A 160 19.10 18.16 -2.00
N SER A 161 18.36 17.75 -0.96
CA SER A 161 17.43 18.63 -0.24
C SER A 161 18.05 19.38 0.96
N ASP A 162 19.32 19.13 1.28
CA ASP A 162 20.03 19.74 2.43
C ASP A 162 21.01 20.87 2.01
N GLU A 163 21.14 21.21 0.72
CA GLU A 163 21.81 22.46 0.35
C GLU A 163 20.88 23.65 0.65
N PRO A 164 21.27 24.59 1.53
CA PRO A 164 20.50 25.81 1.73
C PRO A 164 20.52 26.60 0.41
N ALA A 165 19.33 26.94 -0.09
CA ALA A 165 19.19 27.91 -1.18
C ALA A 165 20.07 29.13 -0.84
N GLY A 166 20.99 29.43 -1.76
CA GLY A 166 22.14 30.30 -1.53
C GLY A 166 21.84 31.67 -0.94
N ARG A 167 22.90 32.19 -0.30
CA ARG A 167 23.09 33.60 0.06
C ARG A 167 22.90 34.54 -1.12
#